data_AF-A0A850NPW3-F1
#
_entry.id   AF-A0A850NPW3-F1
#
_cell.length_a   1.000
_cell.length_b   1.000
_cell.length_c   1.000
_cell.angle_alpha   90.00
_cell.angle_beta   90.00
_cell.angle_gamma   90.00
#
_symmetry.space_group_name_H-M   'P 1'
#
loop_
_entity.id
_entity.type
_entity.pdbx_description
1 polymer ?
#
loop_
_entity_poly.entity_id
_entity_poly.type
_entity_poly.pdbx_seq_one_letter_code
_entity_poly.pdbx_strand_id
1 'polypeptide(L)' 'IAEARGLPRAQIALAWVLQKPGVTAPIIGATKPHHLADAIAALSVTLSADEIATLEANYLPHAPAGH' A
#
# COMPACT_ATOMS: atom_id res chain seq x y z
N ILE A 1 -10.28 4.12 -5.18
CA ILE A 1 -9.18 5.01 -4.69
C ILE A 1 -8.11 5.21 -5.75
N ALA A 2 -7.37 4.17 -6.17
CA ALA A 2 -6.32 4.29 -7.19
C ALA A 2 -6.81 4.98 -8.49
N GLU A 3 -7.91 4.49 -9.06
CA GLU A 3 -8.55 5.08 -10.24
C GLU A 3 -9.00 6.53 -9.99
N ALA A 4 -9.67 6.79 -8.86
CA ALA A 4 -10.11 8.13 -8.46
C ALA A 4 -8.94 9.12 -8.32
N ARG A 5 -7.75 8.64 -7.94
CA ARG A 5 -6.52 9.43 -7.85
C ARG A 5 -5.69 9.45 -9.14
N GLY A 6 -6.05 8.66 -10.16
CA GLY A 6 -5.24 8.48 -11.36
C GLY A 6 -3.86 7.85 -11.10
N LEU A 7 -3.70 7.09 -10.01
CA LEU A 7 -2.42 6.51 -9.60
C LEU A 7 -2.39 4.98 -9.78
N PRO A 8 -1.21 4.38 -10.07
CA PRO A 8 -1.06 2.94 -10.08
C PRO A 8 -1.44 2.31 -8.73
N ARG A 9 -2.09 1.15 -8.80
CA ARG A 9 -2.49 0.39 -7.59
C ARG A 9 -1.31 0.07 -6.68
N ALA A 10 -0.13 -0.18 -7.26
CA ALA A 10 1.10 -0.43 -6.52
C ALA A 10 1.49 0.77 -5.64
N GLN A 11 1.38 2.00 -6.17
CA GLN A 11 1.69 3.21 -5.41
C GLN A 11 0.72 3.39 -4.23
N ILE A 12 -0.57 3.19 -4.45
CA ILE A 12 -1.58 3.25 -3.37
C ILE A 12 -1.31 2.19 -2.30
N ALA A 13 -1.02 0.94 -2.70
CA ALA A 13 -0.77 -0.14 -1.76
C ALA A 13 0.50 0.10 -0.92
N LEU A 14 1.59 0.54 -1.54
CA LEU A 14 2.83 0.85 -0.85
C LEU A 14 2.69 2.05 0.09
N ALA A 15 1.99 3.09 -0.35
CA ALA A 15 1.67 4.25 0.48
C ALA A 15 0.83 3.87 1.71
N TRP A 16 -0.12 2.95 1.55
CA TRP A 16 -0.93 2.43 2.66
C TRP A 16 -0.08 1.67 3.67
N VAL A 17 0.84 0.81 3.23
CA VAL A 17 1.77 0.09 4.13
C VAL A 17 2.68 1.07 4.88
N LEU A 18 3.25 2.05 4.18
CA LEU A 18 4.12 3.07 4.76
C LEU A 18 3.46 3.90 5.85
N GLN A 19 2.14 4.09 5.79
CA GLN A 19 1.37 4.86 6.78
C GLN A 19 0.91 4.04 7.98
N LYS A 20 1.26 2.75 8.07
CA LYS A 20 0.87 1.93 9.22
C LYS A 20 1.72 2.21 10.46
N PRO A 21 1.09 2.27 11.64
CA PRO A 21 1.84 2.32 12.90
C PRO A 21 2.85 1.17 12.98
N GLY A 22 4.09 1.50 13.32
CA GLY A 22 5.17 0.52 13.46
C GLY A 22 5.89 0.14 12.16
N VAL A 23 5.47 0.64 11.00
CA VAL A 23 6.20 0.44 9.74
C VAL A 23 7.19 1.58 9.54
N THR A 24 8.48 1.26 9.60
CA THR A 24 9.56 2.22 9.26
C THR A 24 9.83 2.24 7.76
N ALA A 25 9.93 1.06 7.14
CA ALA A 25 10.11 0.92 5.70
C ALA A 25 9.62 -0.46 5.24
N PRO A 26 8.83 -0.56 4.15
CA PRO A 26 8.46 -1.83 3.56
C PRO A 26 9.63 -2.45 2.79
N ILE A 27 9.72 -3.79 2.83
CA ILE A 27 10.64 -4.55 1.98
C ILE A 27 9.92 -4.83 0.66
N ILE A 28 10.51 -4.44 -0.47
CA ILE A 28 9.94 -4.64 -1.80
C ILE A 28 10.81 -5.58 -2.65
N GLY A 29 10.15 -6.50 -3.36
CA GLY A 29 10.79 -7.29 -4.42
C GLY A 29 10.55 -6.64 -5.78
N ALA A 30 11.61 -6.38 -6.55
CA ALA A 30 11.51 -5.78 -7.87
C ALA A 30 12.22 -6.66 -8.92
N THR A 31 11.46 -7.26 -9.83
CA THR A 31 11.99 -8.01 -10.99
C THR A 31 11.98 -7.18 -12.28
N LYS A 32 11.37 -5.98 -12.25
CA LYS A 32 11.29 -5.05 -13.37
C LYS A 32 11.60 -3.63 -12.88
N PRO A 33 12.26 -2.78 -13.70
CA PRO A 33 12.63 -1.43 -13.28
C PRO A 33 11.46 -0.56 -12.81
N HIS A 34 10.28 -0.69 -13.43
CA HIS A 34 9.13 0.13 -13.07
C HIS A 34 8.58 -0.16 -11.66
N HIS A 35 8.82 -1.35 -11.09
CA HIS A 35 8.43 -1.62 -9.70
C HIS A 35 9.18 -0.71 -8.72
N LEU A 36 10.45 -0.41 -9.01
CA LEU A 36 11.24 0.53 -8.20
C LEU A 36 10.72 1.96 -8.36
N ALA A 37 10.40 2.37 -9.59
CA ALA A 37 9.83 3.69 -9.86
C ALA A 37 8.49 3.89 -9.12
N ASP A 38 7.61 2.89 -9.12
CA ASP A 38 6.36 2.94 -8.37
C ASP A 38 6.59 2.99 -6.86
N ALA A 39 7.56 2.24 -6.33
CA ALA A 39 7.87 2.28 -4.91
C ALA A 39 8.42 3.64 -4.47
N ILE A 40 9.24 4.28 -5.30
CA ILE A 40 9.73 5.64 -5.04
C ILE A 40 8.57 6.63 -5.10
N ALA A 41 7.72 6.54 -6.14
CA ALA A 41 6.58 7.44 -6.29
C ALA A 41 5.57 7.33 -5.13
N ALA A 42 5.42 6.14 -4.55
CA ALA A 42 4.56 5.90 -3.39
C ALA A 42 4.95 6.74 -2.16
N LEU A 43 6.22 7.13 -2.02
CA LEU A 43 6.69 7.96 -0.91
C LEU A 43 6.04 9.36 -0.91
N SER A 44 5.59 9.83 -2.06
CA SER A 44 4.92 11.13 -2.22
C SER A 44 3.40 11.04 -2.04
N VAL A 45 2.85 9.85 -1.79
CA VAL A 45 1.40 9.64 -1.66
C VAL A 45 1.02 9.61 -0.19
N THR A 46 0.31 10.63 0.27
CA THR A 46 -0.37 10.62 1.58
C THR A 46 -1.84 10.25 1.37
N LEU A 47 -2.32 9.26 2.12
CA LEU A 47 -3.71 8.82 2.09
C LEU A 47 -4.47 9.48 3.24
N SER A 48 -5.72 9.86 3.00
CA SER A 48 -6.56 10.37 4.07
C SER A 48 -7.01 9.23 5.00
N ALA A 49 -7.48 9.59 6.20
CA ALA A 49 -8.06 8.63 7.14
C ALA A 49 -9.23 7.86 6.50
N ASP A 50 -10.08 8.54 5.73
CA ASP A 50 -11.23 7.93 5.04
C ASP A 50 -10.80 6.92 3.97
N GLU A 51 -9.73 7.23 3.23
CA GLU A 51 -9.19 6.31 2.23
C GLU A 51 -8.55 5.09 2.87
N ILE A 52 -7.81 5.29 3.97
CA ILE A 52 -7.26 4.18 4.75
C ILE A 52 -8.39 3.29 5.27
N ALA A 53 -9.42 3.87 5.88
CA ALA A 53 -10.59 3.14 6.36
C ALA A 53 -11.30 2.39 5.23
N THR A 54 -11.44 3.01 4.05
CA THR A 54 -12.04 2.37 2.87
C THR A 54 -11.21 1.18 2.37
N LEU A 55 -9.88 1.29 2.39
CA LEU A 55 -8.98 0.18 2.02
C LEU A 55 -9.10 -1.01 2.98
N GLU A 56 -9.36 -0.74 4.26
CA GLU A 56 -9.43 -1.75 5.31
C GLU A 56 -10.81 -2.35 5.52
N ALA A 57 -11.87 -1.65 5.13
CA ALA A 57 -13.26 -2.04 5.36
C ALA A 57 -13.62 -3.44 4.84
N ASN A 58 -12.95 -3.90 3.78
CA ASN A 58 -13.19 -5.21 3.15
C ASN A 58 -12.22 -6.31 3.63
N TYR A 59 -11.30 -5.99 4.54
CA TYR A 59 -10.36 -7.00 5.05
C TYR A 59 -11.06 -7.92 6.05
N LEU A 60 -11.08 -9.20 5.74
CA LEU A 60 -11.54 -10.27 6.64
C LEU A 60 -10.31 -10.96 7.23
N PRO A 61 -10.05 -10.87 8.54
CA PRO A 61 -8.96 -11.58 9.18
C PRO A 61 -9.08 -13.08 8.91
N HIS A 62 -8.04 -13.66 8.30
CA HIS A 62 -7.96 -15.11 8.16
C HIS A 62 -7.29 -15.69 9.39
N ALA A 63 -7.90 -16.73 9.97
CA ALA A 63 -7.24 -17.48 11.02
C ALA A 63 -5.92 -18.07 10.48
N PRO A 64 -4.85 -18.13 11.30
CA PRO A 64 -3.59 -18.73 10.88
C PRO A 64 -3.84 -20.17 10.41
N ALA A 65 -3.51 -20.45 9.15
CA ALA A 65 -3.53 -21.80 8.60
C ALA A 65 -2.16 -22.44 8.87
N GLY A 66 -1.91 -22.86 10.11
CA GLY A 66 -0.65 -23.48 10.51
C GLY A 66 -0.64 -23.91 11.98
N HIS A 67 0.27 -24.81 12.32
CA HIS A 67 0.55 -25.24 13.70
C HIS A 67 1.60 -24.33 14.36
#